data_AF-A0A6G3WTT9-F1
#
_entry.id   AF-A0A6G3WTT9-F1
#
_cell.length_a   1.000
_cell.length_b   1.000
_cell.length_c   1.000
_cell.angle_alpha   90.00
_cell.angle_beta   90.00
_cell.angle_gamma   90.00
#
_symmetry.space_group_name_H-M   'P 1'
#
loop_
_entity.id
_entity.type
_entity.pdbx_description
1 polymer ?
#
loop_
_entity_poly.entity_id
_entity_poly.type
_entity_poly.pdbx_seq_one_letter_code
_entity_poly.pdbx_strand_id
1 'polypeptide(L)'
;GDAKAPDPRKVSATEARRLVGLVPQTPTDLLYLESVKQELDQADSESAVRADGIPARTLLDRLAPGIPDTTHPRDLSEGQTLALVLAIQLAAAPRVVLLDEPTRGLDYRAKGELIDIVDGLAAEGRTVVISTHDVEFVARAADRVVVMAEGDVVADGPTTEVIVASPVFAPQTAKILAPLPYLTVDQLASVLAADGTDPSA
;
A
#
# COMPACT_ATOMS: atom_id res chain seq x y z
N GLY A 1 -14.41 -1.84 23.18
CA GLY A 1 -15.47 -0.84 23.34
C GLY A 1 -15.04 0.38 22.57
N ASP A 2 -15.37 0.44 21.29
CA ASP A 2 -14.81 1.44 20.40
C ASP A 2 -15.54 2.77 20.53
N ALA A 3 -14.92 3.70 21.25
CA ALA A 3 -15.21 5.11 21.05
C ALA A 3 -14.87 5.42 19.59
N LYS A 4 -15.92 5.75 18.80
CA LYS A 4 -15.79 6.14 17.39
C LYS A 4 -14.71 7.20 17.25
N ALA A 5 -13.69 6.93 16.44
CA ALA A 5 -12.62 7.88 16.16
C ALA A 5 -13.21 9.23 15.73
N PRO A 6 -12.66 10.37 16.17
CA PRO A 6 -13.18 11.67 15.76
C PRO A 6 -13.02 11.85 14.24
N ASP A 7 -14.03 12.47 13.60
CA ASP A 7 -14.01 12.77 12.16
C ASP A 7 -12.80 13.68 11.84
N PRO A 8 -11.84 13.25 10.99
CA PRO A 8 -10.64 14.03 10.69
C PRO A 8 -10.94 15.44 10.16
N ARG A 9 -12.12 15.66 9.55
CA ARG A 9 -12.55 16.97 9.04
C ARG A 9 -13.01 17.94 10.13
N LYS A 10 -13.28 17.44 11.34
CA LYS A 10 -13.83 18.22 12.47
C LYS A 10 -12.82 18.46 13.58
N VAL A 11 -11.61 17.92 13.47
CA VAL A 11 -10.52 18.11 14.43
C VAL A 11 -9.51 19.13 13.92
N SER A 12 -8.58 19.55 14.78
CA SER A 12 -7.48 20.42 14.37
C SER A 12 -6.58 19.72 13.34
N ALA A 13 -5.88 20.48 12.51
CA ALA A 13 -4.93 19.92 11.54
C ALA A 13 -3.85 19.05 12.21
N THR A 14 -3.46 19.37 13.44
CA THR A 14 -2.51 18.57 14.22
C THR A 14 -3.09 17.21 14.61
N GLU A 15 -4.36 17.18 15.03
CA GLU A 15 -5.03 15.93 15.38
C GLU A 15 -5.38 15.10 14.14
N ALA A 16 -5.79 15.74 13.04
CA ALA A 16 -6.04 15.07 11.76
C ALA A 16 -4.78 14.34 11.26
N ARG A 17 -3.61 14.98 11.35
CA ARG A 17 -2.31 14.39 10.97
C ARG A 17 -1.91 13.18 11.83
N ARG A 18 -2.43 13.07 13.06
CA ARG A 18 -2.21 11.88 13.92
C ARG A 18 -3.13 10.71 13.57
N LEU A 19 -4.21 10.98 12.83
CA LEU A 19 -5.21 10.01 12.42
C LEU A 19 -4.94 9.51 10.99
N VAL A 20 -4.43 10.38 10.12
CA VAL A 20 -4.27 10.14 8.68
C VAL A 20 -2.81 10.32 8.27
N GLY A 21 -2.19 9.27 7.73
CA GLY A 21 -0.91 9.32 7.04
C GLY A 21 -1.11 9.43 5.52
N LEU A 22 -0.25 10.17 4.84
CA LEU A 22 -0.29 10.34 3.38
C LEU A 22 1.09 10.07 2.78
N VAL A 23 1.16 9.21 1.78
CA VAL A 23 2.31 9.05 0.89
C VAL A 23 1.92 9.64 -0.46
N PRO A 24 2.44 10.83 -0.82
CA PRO A 24 2.12 11.47 -2.09
C PRO A 24 2.86 10.81 -3.26
N GLN A 25 2.38 11.04 -4.49
CA GLN A 25 3.02 10.56 -5.71
C GLN A 25 4.49 11.03 -5.86
N THR A 26 4.84 12.19 -5.29
CA THR A 26 6.21 12.72 -5.25
C THR A 26 6.78 12.54 -3.84
N PRO A 27 7.36 11.37 -3.51
CA PRO A 27 7.80 11.04 -2.15
C PRO A 27 8.95 11.92 -1.66
N THR A 28 9.78 12.46 -2.56
CA THR A 28 10.95 13.29 -2.22
C THR A 28 10.59 14.54 -1.42
N ASP A 29 9.36 15.04 -1.53
CA ASP A 29 8.89 16.22 -0.79
C ASP A 29 8.84 15.97 0.73
N LEU A 30 8.88 14.71 1.15
CA LEU A 30 8.86 14.30 2.56
C LEU A 30 10.27 14.08 3.15
N LEU A 31 11.32 14.12 2.34
CA LEU A 31 12.70 13.80 2.76
C LEU A 31 13.56 15.07 2.72
N TYR A 32 14.11 15.46 3.88
CA TYR A 32 14.84 16.72 4.05
C TYR A 32 16.06 16.64 4.96
N LEU A 33 16.36 15.46 5.51
CA LEU A 33 17.53 15.20 6.36
C LEU A 33 18.70 14.64 5.53
N GLU A 34 19.87 14.57 6.17
CA GLU A 34 21.14 14.29 5.48
C GLU A 34 21.45 12.80 5.36
N SER A 35 20.71 11.94 6.07
CA SER A 35 20.89 10.50 5.98
C SER A 35 19.59 9.72 6.19
N VAL A 36 19.52 8.54 5.58
CA VAL A 36 18.45 7.56 5.78
C VAL A 36 18.20 7.32 7.27
N LYS A 37 19.26 7.15 8.06
CA LYS A 37 19.12 6.97 9.51
C LYS A 37 18.42 8.13 10.20
N GLN A 38 18.77 9.36 9.86
CA GLN A 38 18.14 10.54 10.48
C GLN A 38 16.64 10.58 10.16
N GLU A 39 16.23 10.27 8.93
CA GLU A 39 14.82 10.20 8.53
C GLU A 39 14.06 9.13 9.32
N LEU A 40 14.63 7.92 9.41
CA LEU A 40 14.02 6.80 10.13
C LEU A 40 13.92 7.09 11.64
N ASP A 41 15.01 7.57 12.26
CA ASP A 41 15.05 7.89 13.69
C ASP A 41 14.05 9.01 14.02
N GLN A 42 13.95 10.04 13.16
CA GLN A 42 13.00 11.13 13.32
C GLN A 42 11.57 10.59 13.27
N ALA A 43 11.24 9.78 12.26
CA ALA A 43 9.93 9.16 12.10
C ALA A 43 9.55 8.33 13.33
N ASP A 44 10.45 7.45 13.78
CA ASP A 44 10.22 6.62 14.97
C ASP A 44 10.05 7.48 16.24
N SER A 45 10.82 8.58 16.38
CA SER A 45 10.71 9.48 17.53
C SER A 45 9.38 10.25 17.58
N GLU A 46 8.88 10.70 16.43
CA GLU A 46 7.57 11.37 16.31
C GLU A 46 6.42 10.39 16.51
N SER A 47 6.67 9.11 16.20
CA SER A 47 5.74 8.00 16.29
C SER A 47 5.75 7.28 17.63
N ALA A 48 6.76 7.52 18.48
CA ALA A 48 7.03 6.87 19.77
C ALA A 48 5.88 6.96 20.81
N VAL A 49 4.79 7.63 20.46
CA VAL A 49 3.53 7.65 21.21
C VAL A 49 2.74 6.33 21.07
N ARG A 50 3.09 5.44 20.13
CA ARG A 50 2.36 4.18 19.88
C ARG A 50 3.27 2.95 20.05
N ALA A 51 3.07 2.20 21.14
CA ALA A 51 3.85 1.01 21.51
C ALA A 51 3.69 -0.19 20.54
N ASP A 52 2.89 -0.04 19.48
CA ASP A 52 2.40 -1.14 18.64
C ASP A 52 2.87 -1.00 17.17
N GLY A 53 3.70 0.00 16.86
CA GLY A 53 4.22 0.24 15.50
C GLY A 53 5.41 -0.65 15.15
N ILE A 54 5.57 -0.97 13.86
CA ILE A 54 6.79 -1.60 13.33
C ILE A 54 7.84 -0.50 13.13
N PRO A 55 9.09 -0.65 13.62
CA PRO A 55 10.14 0.35 13.41
C PRO A 55 10.33 0.67 11.93
N ALA A 56 10.54 1.95 11.61
CA ALA A 56 10.69 2.39 10.23
C ALA A 56 11.82 1.64 9.51
N ARG A 57 12.94 1.38 10.19
CA ARG A 57 14.05 0.60 9.61
C ARG A 57 13.63 -0.80 9.19
N THR A 58 12.82 -1.49 10.00
CA THR A 58 12.34 -2.84 9.71
C THR A 58 11.43 -2.83 8.48
N LEU A 59 10.57 -1.82 8.33
CA LEU A 59 9.74 -1.65 7.12
C LEU A 59 10.60 -1.37 5.89
N LEU A 60 11.62 -0.51 6.00
CA LEU A 60 12.54 -0.23 4.92
C LEU A 60 13.28 -1.49 4.46
N ASP A 61 13.78 -2.30 5.39
CA ASP A 61 14.52 -3.52 5.04
C ASP A 61 13.65 -4.58 4.34
N ARG A 62 12.35 -4.62 4.63
CA ARG A 62 11.40 -5.45 3.90
C ARG A 62 11.26 -4.97 2.46
N LEU A 63 10.92 -3.69 2.29
CA LEU A 63 10.63 -3.07 0.99
C LEU A 63 11.86 -2.93 0.10
N ALA A 64 12.97 -2.46 0.64
CA ALA A 64 14.22 -2.17 -0.07
C ALA A 64 15.46 -2.50 0.81
N PRO A 65 15.83 -3.79 0.91
CA PRO A 65 16.94 -4.24 1.74
C PRO A 65 18.29 -3.68 1.26
N GLY A 66 19.22 -3.55 2.21
CA GLY A 66 20.62 -3.25 1.90
C GLY A 66 20.93 -1.76 1.70
N ILE A 67 20.00 -0.85 2.01
CA ILE A 67 20.24 0.59 2.03
C ILE A 67 21.06 0.94 3.29
N PRO A 68 22.28 1.47 3.17
CA PRO A 68 23.08 1.91 4.32
C PRO A 68 22.44 3.09 5.04
N ASP A 69 22.56 3.10 6.37
CA ASP A 69 22.08 4.19 7.24
C ASP A 69 22.70 5.55 6.92
N THR A 70 23.94 5.56 6.45
CA THR A 70 24.69 6.77 6.11
C THR A 70 24.37 7.32 4.72
N THR A 71 23.57 6.63 3.92
CA THR A 71 23.23 7.08 2.57
C THR A 71 22.38 8.33 2.63
N HIS A 72 22.69 9.32 1.79
CA HIS A 72 21.88 10.52 1.67
C HIS A 72 20.58 10.19 0.90
N PRO A 73 19.39 10.63 1.34
CA PRO A 73 18.13 10.27 0.67
C PRO A 73 18.07 10.62 -0.83
N ARG A 74 18.75 11.69 -1.25
CA ARG A 74 18.89 12.08 -2.68
C ARG A 74 19.72 11.13 -3.54
N ASP A 75 20.49 10.23 -2.95
CA ASP A 75 21.32 9.26 -3.67
C ASP A 75 20.57 7.93 -3.91
N LEU A 76 19.34 7.82 -3.40
CA LEU A 76 18.50 6.64 -3.55
C LEU A 76 17.87 6.58 -4.96
N SER A 77 17.65 5.36 -5.45
CA SER A 77 16.79 5.19 -6.64
C SER A 77 15.35 5.62 -6.34
N GLU A 78 14.53 5.83 -7.38
CA GLU A 78 13.11 6.18 -7.19
C GLU A 78 12.38 5.15 -6.32
N GLY A 79 12.59 3.86 -6.56
CA GLY A 79 11.98 2.78 -5.78
C GLY A 79 12.47 2.73 -4.32
N GLN A 80 13.77 2.98 -4.09
CA GLN A 80 14.33 3.05 -2.74
C GLN A 80 13.82 4.29 -1.98
N THR A 81 13.67 5.41 -2.66
CA THR A 81 13.09 6.64 -2.11
C THR A 81 11.64 6.41 -1.69
N LEU A 82 10.84 5.78 -2.57
CA LEU A 82 9.46 5.43 -2.25
C LEU A 82 9.39 4.44 -1.08
N ALA A 83 10.26 3.43 -1.04
CA ALA A 83 10.34 2.49 0.08
C ALA A 83 10.69 3.17 1.40
N LEU A 84 11.62 4.13 1.40
CA LEU A 84 11.97 4.93 2.58
C LEU A 84 10.76 5.75 3.07
N VAL A 85 10.05 6.41 2.16
CA VAL A 85 8.87 7.20 2.52
C VAL A 85 7.72 6.32 3.03
N LEU A 86 7.47 5.19 2.38
CA LEU A 86 6.50 4.19 2.87
C LEU A 86 6.88 3.75 4.29
N ALA A 87 8.15 3.42 4.53
CA ALA A 87 8.62 3.00 5.84
C ALA A 87 8.39 4.06 6.92
N ILE A 88 8.74 5.32 6.65
CA ILE A 88 8.54 6.46 7.55
C ILE A 88 7.05 6.68 7.86
N GLN A 89 6.21 6.72 6.82
CA GLN A 89 4.79 7.04 6.98
C GLN A 89 3.99 5.90 7.64
N LEU A 90 4.40 4.64 7.41
CA LEU A 90 3.73 3.47 7.96
C LEU A 90 4.20 3.15 9.39
N ALA A 91 5.42 3.53 9.77
CA ALA A 91 5.93 3.42 11.15
C ALA A 91 5.07 4.21 12.15
N ALA A 92 4.52 5.36 11.72
CA ALA A 92 3.59 6.16 12.52
C ALA A 92 2.27 5.47 12.87
N ALA A 93 2.03 4.32 12.27
CA ALA A 93 0.88 3.48 12.48
C ALA A 93 -0.46 4.24 12.47
N PRO A 94 -0.75 5.05 11.42
CA PRO A 94 -1.95 5.87 11.40
C PRO A 94 -3.20 5.01 11.25
N ARG A 95 -4.33 5.50 11.75
CA ARG A 95 -5.63 4.80 11.62
C ARG A 95 -6.11 4.75 10.17
N VAL A 96 -5.74 5.76 9.39
CA VAL A 96 -6.01 5.85 7.96
C VAL A 96 -4.69 6.11 7.24
N VAL A 97 -4.38 5.29 6.24
CA VAL A 97 -3.24 5.46 5.35
C VAL A 97 -3.77 5.83 3.97
N LEU A 98 -3.27 6.91 3.39
CA LEU A 98 -3.53 7.31 2.02
C LEU A 98 -2.25 7.10 1.21
N LEU A 99 -2.32 6.30 0.16
CA LEU A 99 -1.20 5.99 -0.72
C LEU A 99 -1.53 6.46 -2.14
N ASP A 100 -0.74 7.38 -2.69
CA ASP A 100 -0.91 7.88 -4.05
C ASP A 100 0.16 7.33 -4.98
N GLU A 101 -0.25 6.43 -5.89
CA GLU A 101 0.59 5.67 -6.80
C GLU A 101 1.78 4.94 -6.13
N PRO A 102 1.53 4.14 -5.06
CA PRO A 102 2.61 3.57 -4.24
C PRO A 102 3.37 2.41 -4.90
N THR A 103 3.02 2.05 -6.13
CA THR A 103 3.65 0.95 -6.87
C THR A 103 4.66 1.43 -7.90
N ARG A 104 4.72 2.74 -8.15
CA ARG A 104 5.60 3.33 -9.17
C ARG A 104 7.06 3.20 -8.74
N GLY A 105 7.87 2.56 -9.58
CA GLY A 105 9.30 2.34 -9.30
C GLY A 105 9.60 1.17 -8.35
N LEU A 106 8.57 0.49 -7.81
CA LEU A 106 8.75 -0.74 -7.06
C LEU A 106 8.87 -1.95 -8.01
N ASP A 107 9.82 -2.83 -7.70
CA ASP A 107 9.93 -4.12 -8.37
C ASP A 107 8.86 -5.12 -7.88
N TYR A 108 8.79 -6.30 -8.50
CA TYR A 108 7.78 -7.31 -8.16
C TYR A 108 7.86 -7.78 -6.70
N ARG A 109 9.07 -7.88 -6.13
CA ARG A 109 9.28 -8.29 -4.74
C ARG A 109 8.77 -7.22 -3.79
N ALA A 110 9.14 -5.96 -4.02
CA ALA A 110 8.73 -4.82 -3.21
C ALA A 110 7.21 -4.59 -3.29
N LYS A 111 6.58 -4.82 -4.45
CA LYS A 111 5.11 -4.82 -4.56
C LYS A 111 4.46 -5.90 -3.70
N GLY A 112 5.03 -7.11 -3.68
CA GLY A 112 4.57 -8.19 -2.80
C GLY A 112 4.66 -7.81 -1.32
N GLU A 113 5.80 -7.29 -0.89
CA GLU A 113 5.98 -6.81 0.49
C GLU A 113 5.02 -5.67 0.84
N LEU A 114 4.75 -4.75 -0.10
CA LEU A 114 3.79 -3.69 0.11
C LEU A 114 2.36 -4.24 0.31
N ILE A 115 1.97 -5.25 -0.46
CA ILE A 115 0.67 -5.94 -0.28
C ILE A 115 0.62 -6.55 1.13
N ASP A 116 1.64 -7.30 1.54
CA ASP A 116 1.67 -7.93 2.87
C ASP A 116 1.60 -6.90 4.01
N ILE A 117 2.22 -5.72 3.82
CA ILE A 117 2.13 -4.62 4.78
C ILE A 117 0.71 -4.04 4.81
N VAL A 118 0.10 -3.77 3.66
CA VAL A 118 -1.26 -3.24 3.55
C VAL A 118 -2.28 -4.21 4.16
N ASP A 119 -2.17 -5.50 3.87
CA ASP A 119 -3.02 -6.55 4.41
C ASP A 119 -2.87 -6.65 5.94
N GLY A 120 -1.64 -6.55 6.45
CA GLY A 120 -1.39 -6.49 7.89
C GLY A 120 -2.07 -5.30 8.57
N LEU A 121 -1.96 -4.11 7.97
CA LEU A 121 -2.61 -2.90 8.48
C LEU A 121 -4.14 -3.04 8.47
N ALA A 122 -4.72 -3.60 7.41
CA ALA A 122 -6.15 -3.85 7.31
C ALA A 122 -6.63 -4.87 8.35
N ALA A 123 -5.86 -5.94 8.56
CA ALA A 123 -6.15 -6.97 9.58
C ALA A 123 -6.12 -6.40 11.01
N GLU A 124 -5.31 -5.37 11.27
CA GLU A 124 -5.30 -4.62 12.53
C GLU A 124 -6.47 -3.62 12.67
N GLY A 125 -7.38 -3.56 11.69
CA GLY A 125 -8.56 -2.68 11.70
C GLY A 125 -8.27 -1.25 11.22
N ARG A 126 -7.16 -1.03 10.52
CA ARG A 126 -6.84 0.27 9.90
C ARG A 126 -7.46 0.37 8.51
N THR A 127 -7.66 1.60 8.05
CA THR A 127 -8.15 1.85 6.69
C THR A 127 -7.00 2.25 5.79
N VAL A 128 -6.83 1.56 4.67
CA VAL A 128 -5.87 1.95 3.63
C VAL A 128 -6.65 2.37 2.38
N VAL A 129 -6.33 3.54 1.85
CA VAL A 129 -6.89 4.05 0.59
C VAL A 129 -5.75 4.21 -0.39
N ILE A 130 -5.87 3.57 -1.55
CA ILE A 130 -4.83 3.52 -2.56
C ILE A 130 -5.38 4.12 -3.85
N SER A 131 -4.73 5.17 -4.34
CA SER A 131 -4.92 5.72 -5.68
C SER A 131 -3.90 5.05 -6.60
N THR A 132 -4.37 4.29 -7.59
CA THR A 132 -3.47 3.69 -8.58
C THR A 132 -4.19 3.30 -9.86
N HIS A 133 -3.43 3.24 -10.95
CA HIS A 133 -3.84 2.63 -12.22
C HIS A 133 -3.36 1.17 -12.37
N ASP A 134 -2.62 0.62 -11.41
CA ASP A 134 -2.11 -0.75 -11.44
C ASP A 134 -3.21 -1.76 -11.04
N VAL A 135 -3.94 -2.25 -12.05
CA VAL A 135 -5.04 -3.21 -11.86
C VAL A 135 -4.58 -4.56 -11.29
N GLU A 136 -3.32 -4.95 -11.50
CA GLU A 136 -2.77 -6.20 -10.94
C GLU A 136 -2.55 -6.06 -9.44
N PHE A 137 -2.11 -4.88 -9.01
CA PHE A 137 -1.98 -4.56 -7.60
C PHE A 137 -3.36 -4.46 -6.92
N VAL A 138 -4.31 -3.77 -7.55
CA VAL A 138 -5.69 -3.65 -7.05
C VAL A 138 -6.34 -5.02 -6.87
N ALA A 139 -6.16 -5.92 -7.84
CA ALA A 139 -6.68 -7.29 -7.80
C ALA A 139 -6.20 -8.10 -6.59
N ARG A 140 -5.06 -7.73 -6.00
CA ARG A 140 -4.45 -8.42 -4.85
C ARG A 140 -4.71 -7.72 -3.52
N ALA A 141 -4.68 -6.38 -3.50
CA ALA A 141 -4.62 -5.61 -2.26
C ALA A 141 -5.96 -4.96 -1.83
N ALA A 142 -6.95 -4.88 -2.73
CA ALA A 142 -8.17 -4.10 -2.47
C ALA A 142 -9.39 -4.97 -2.20
N ASP A 143 -10.16 -4.63 -1.16
CA ASP A 143 -11.49 -5.22 -0.90
C ASP A 143 -12.61 -4.55 -1.72
N ARG A 144 -12.49 -3.24 -1.93
CA ARG A 144 -13.46 -2.38 -2.60
C ARG A 144 -12.74 -1.45 -3.56
N VAL A 145 -13.31 -1.26 -4.75
CA VAL A 145 -12.76 -0.38 -5.80
C VAL A 145 -13.77 0.71 -6.12
N VAL A 146 -13.25 1.93 -6.26
CA VAL A 146 -13.97 3.08 -6.78
C VAL A 146 -13.26 3.53 -8.05
N VAL A 147 -13.98 3.48 -9.17
CA VAL A 147 -13.47 3.99 -10.46
C VAL A 147 -13.97 5.41 -10.63
N MET A 148 -13.04 6.33 -10.91
CA MET A 148 -13.34 7.73 -11.16
C MET A 148 -13.03 8.10 -12.61
N ALA A 149 -13.88 8.92 -13.22
CA ALA A 149 -13.63 9.52 -14.52
C ALA A 149 -14.15 10.97 -14.52
N GLU A 150 -13.34 11.90 -15.02
CA GLU A 150 -13.72 13.33 -15.14
C GLU A 150 -14.20 13.99 -13.83
N GLY A 151 -13.79 13.46 -12.67
CA GLY A 151 -14.19 13.95 -11.35
C GLY A 151 -15.42 13.26 -10.75
N ASP A 152 -16.08 12.39 -11.51
CA ASP A 152 -17.25 11.63 -11.07
C ASP A 152 -16.90 10.17 -10.74
N VAL A 153 -17.64 9.59 -9.79
CA VAL A 153 -17.59 8.16 -9.49
C VAL A 153 -18.41 7.41 -10.53
N VAL A 154 -17.76 6.61 -11.36
CA VAL A 154 -18.42 5.83 -12.43
C VAL A 154 -18.71 4.39 -12.02
N ALA A 155 -17.97 3.85 -11.06
CA ALA A 155 -18.23 2.55 -10.46
C ALA A 155 -17.75 2.51 -9.01
N ASP A 156 -18.45 1.77 -8.16
CA ASP A 156 -18.15 1.63 -6.74
C ASP A 156 -18.71 0.30 -6.24
N GLY A 157 -17.85 -0.57 -5.72
CA GLY A 157 -18.27 -1.87 -5.23
C GLY A 157 -17.11 -2.80 -4.90
N PRO A 158 -17.42 -4.08 -4.59
CA PRO A 158 -16.41 -5.10 -4.35
C PRO A 158 -15.44 -5.21 -5.53
N THR A 159 -14.15 -5.42 -5.24
CA THR A 159 -13.09 -5.50 -6.25
C THR A 159 -13.43 -6.49 -7.36
N THR A 160 -13.89 -7.69 -7.00
CA THR A 160 -14.26 -8.76 -7.94
C THR A 160 -15.40 -8.43 -8.88
N GLU A 161 -16.25 -7.46 -8.54
CA GLU A 161 -17.35 -7.01 -9.40
C GLU A 161 -16.90 -5.87 -10.30
N VAL A 162 -16.19 -4.90 -9.73
CA VAL A 162 -15.83 -3.65 -10.43
C VAL A 162 -14.72 -3.87 -11.45
N ILE A 163 -13.64 -4.56 -11.10
CA ILE A 163 -12.46 -4.62 -12.00
C ILE A 163 -12.69 -5.54 -13.20
N VAL A 164 -13.60 -6.50 -13.11
CA VAL A 164 -13.95 -7.40 -14.23
C VAL A 164 -15.10 -6.87 -15.10
N ALA A 165 -15.77 -5.80 -14.68
CA ALA A 165 -16.90 -5.22 -15.41
C ALA A 165 -16.53 -4.67 -16.80
N SER A 166 -15.23 -4.41 -17.04
CA SER A 166 -14.71 -3.98 -18.33
C SER A 166 -13.30 -4.53 -18.56
N PRO A 167 -12.96 -4.99 -19.78
CA PRO A 167 -11.59 -5.35 -20.14
C PRO A 167 -10.57 -4.22 -19.93
N VAL A 168 -11.01 -2.96 -19.87
CA VAL A 168 -10.12 -1.82 -19.61
C VAL A 168 -9.54 -1.87 -18.20
N PHE A 169 -10.32 -2.35 -17.22
CA PHE A 169 -9.94 -2.36 -15.81
C PHE A 169 -9.58 -3.76 -15.29
N ALA A 170 -9.74 -4.79 -16.14
CA ALA A 170 -9.49 -6.17 -15.75
C ALA A 170 -7.98 -6.49 -15.70
N PRO A 171 -7.51 -7.20 -14.65
CA PRO A 171 -6.17 -7.79 -14.65
C PRO A 171 -6.02 -8.81 -15.78
N GLN A 172 -4.78 -9.08 -16.20
CA GLN A 172 -4.48 -9.95 -17.35
C GLN A 172 -5.07 -11.34 -17.17
N THR A 173 -5.01 -11.89 -15.95
CA THR A 173 -5.61 -13.19 -15.64
C THR A 173 -7.11 -13.20 -15.90
N ALA A 174 -7.84 -12.18 -15.44
CA ALA A 174 -9.28 -12.06 -15.65
C ALA A 174 -9.64 -11.88 -17.14
N LYS A 175 -8.82 -11.17 -17.92
CA LYS A 175 -9.02 -11.00 -19.37
C LYS A 175 -8.96 -12.34 -20.12
N ILE A 176 -7.98 -13.18 -19.75
CA ILE A 176 -7.75 -14.48 -20.41
C ILE A 176 -8.81 -15.50 -19.98
N LEU A 177 -9.18 -15.50 -18.70
CA LEU A 177 -10.06 -16.52 -18.11
C LEU A 177 -11.54 -16.13 -18.14
N ALA A 178 -11.90 -14.95 -18.66
CA ALA A 178 -13.29 -14.50 -18.74
C ALA A 178 -14.20 -15.59 -19.35
N PRO A 179 -15.38 -15.87 -18.76
CA PRO A 179 -16.04 -15.14 -17.66
C PRO A 179 -15.76 -15.72 -16.25
N LEU A 180 -14.67 -16.47 -16.05
CA LEU A 180 -14.34 -17.02 -14.73
C LEU A 180 -13.94 -15.92 -13.73
N PRO A 181 -14.23 -16.07 -12.43
CA PRO A 181 -14.08 -15.02 -11.43
C PRO A 181 -12.64 -14.89 -10.87
N TYR A 182 -11.63 -15.37 -11.59
CA TYR A 182 -10.24 -15.39 -11.12
C TYR A 182 -9.51 -14.12 -11.53
N LEU A 183 -9.03 -13.38 -10.54
CA LEU A 183 -8.32 -12.13 -10.71
C LEU A 183 -6.80 -12.32 -10.77
N THR A 184 -6.28 -13.38 -10.15
CA THR A 184 -4.84 -13.61 -9.98
C THR A 184 -4.44 -15.05 -10.29
N VAL A 185 -3.16 -15.26 -10.60
CA VAL A 185 -2.59 -16.61 -10.82
C VAL A 185 -2.67 -17.46 -9.54
N ASP A 186 -2.45 -16.85 -8.37
CA ASP A 186 -2.50 -17.57 -7.08
C ASP A 186 -3.90 -18.12 -6.77
N GLN A 187 -4.95 -17.37 -7.12
CA GLN A 187 -6.33 -17.86 -7.01
C GLN A 187 -6.55 -19.10 -7.89
N LEU A 188 -6.06 -19.07 -9.14
CA LEU A 188 -6.17 -20.22 -10.05
C LEU A 188 -5.37 -21.42 -9.54
N ALA A 189 -4.13 -21.20 -9.12
CA ALA A 189 -3.25 -22.25 -8.59
C ALA A 189 -3.87 -22.93 -7.37
N SER A 190 -4.49 -22.15 -6.49
CA SER A 190 -5.19 -22.66 -5.30
C SER A 190 -6.36 -23.59 -5.65
N VAL A 191 -7.12 -23.26 -6.70
CA VAL A 191 -8.23 -24.11 -7.17
C VAL A 191 -7.72 -25.38 -7.83
N LEU A 192 -6.74 -25.29 -8.72
CA LEU A 192 -6.16 -26.47 -9.40
C LEU A 192 -5.54 -27.45 -8.40
N ALA A 193 -4.85 -26.93 -7.38
CA ALA A 193 -4.31 -27.74 -6.30
C ALA A 193 -5.40 -28.43 -5.46
N ALA A 194 -6.53 -27.75 -5.20
CA ALA A 194 -7.67 -28.32 -4.50
C ALA A 194 -8.37 -29.41 -5.32
N ASP A 195 -8.38 -29.30 -6.65
CA ASP A 195 -8.94 -30.28 -7.58
C ASP A 195 -7.99 -31.46 -7.87
N GLY A 196 -6.81 -31.51 -7.23
CA GLY A 196 -5.82 -32.58 -7.42
C GLY A 196 -5.14 -32.57 -8.80
N THR A 197 -5.27 -31.47 -9.55
CA THR A 197 -4.62 -31.28 -10.83
C THR A 197 -3.31 -30.56 -10.57
N ASP A 198 -2.19 -31.31 -10.51
CA ASP A 198 -0.87 -30.71 -10.35
C ASP A 198 -0.52 -29.91 -11.63
N PRO A 199 -0.40 -28.57 -11.57
CA PRO A 199 -0.03 -27.78 -12.74
C PRO A 199 1.46 -27.96 -13.14
N SER A 200 2.23 -28.73 -12.36
CA SER A 200 3.65 -29.05 -12.62
C SER A 200 3.91 -30.46 -13.18
N ALA A 201 2.86 -31.25 -13.44
CA ALA A 201 2.94 -32.57 -14.07
C ALA A 201 2.75 -32.50 -15.61
#